data_AF-A0A7D7LJ47-F1
#
_entry.id   AF-A0A7D7LJ47-F1
#
_cell.length_a   1.000
_cell.length_b   1.000
_cell.length_c   1.000
_cell.angle_alpha   90.00
_cell.angle_beta   90.00
_cell.angle_gamma   90.00
#
_symmetry.space_group_name_H-M   'P 1'
#
loop_
_entity.id
_entity.type
_entity.pdbx_description
1 polymer ?
#
loop_
_entity_poly.entity_id
_entity_poly.type
_entity_poly.pdbx_seq_one_letter_code
_entity_poly.pdbx_strand_id
1 'polypeptide(L)'
;MLELSIVNQQIAIAGKVLQGETQKNISGAIVAIIEMPEKFRAILSLKALQSGSQWEKMPERPDRKITSNDGYFYFTNLPPGEYLLEASLPTSPTRYNKARKEVQVSSPVNGKIPATMADIVLSPTGIKGKITDVDDSKKLITNAKVQIQDSGDITISDQQGNYRLIGLESPKSGQRNITMIVSATGYQQVSQSLNIQRGQVIAEQNFALKPK
;
A
#
# COMPACT_ATOMS: atom_id res chain seq x y z
N MET A 1 -38.91 3.63 -28.86
CA MET A 1 -39.14 3.12 -27.49
C MET A 1 -37.79 2.66 -26.98
N LEU A 2 -37.14 3.44 -26.12
CA LEU A 2 -35.84 3.07 -25.52
C LEU A 2 -36.14 2.12 -24.36
N GLU A 3 -35.84 0.83 -24.51
CA GLU A 3 -35.82 -0.08 -23.36
C GLU A 3 -34.68 0.37 -22.43
N LEU A 4 -35.06 0.84 -21.24
CA LEU A 4 -34.17 0.97 -20.09
C LEU A 4 -33.79 -0.45 -19.64
N SER A 5 -32.80 -1.06 -20.30
CA SER A 5 -32.21 -2.29 -19.80
C SER A 5 -31.55 -1.98 -18.46
N ILE A 6 -32.09 -2.52 -17.37
CA ILE A 6 -31.39 -2.58 -16.08
C ILE A 6 -30.14 -3.44 -16.34
N VAL A 7 -29.00 -2.79 -16.57
CA VAL A 7 -27.73 -3.50 -16.74
C VAL A 7 -27.41 -4.14 -15.40
N ASN A 8 -27.63 -5.44 -15.28
CA ASN A 8 -27.26 -6.20 -14.11
C ASN A 8 -25.72 -6.11 -13.94
N GLN A 9 -25.26 -5.29 -12.99
CA GLN A 9 -23.84 -5.12 -12.73
C GLN A 9 -23.32 -6.32 -11.96
N GLN A 10 -22.53 -7.15 -12.64
CA GLN A 10 -21.91 -8.32 -12.04
C GLN A 10 -20.47 -8.01 -11.69
N ILE A 11 -20.09 -8.29 -10.44
CA ILE A 11 -18.71 -8.15 -9.97
C ILE A 11 -17.84 -9.14 -10.74
N ALA A 12 -16.83 -8.63 -11.44
CA ALA A 12 -15.87 -9.44 -12.18
C ALA A 12 -14.56 -9.57 -11.41
N ILE A 13 -14.10 -8.48 -10.79
CA ILE A 13 -12.94 -8.46 -9.89
C ILE A 13 -13.32 -7.73 -8.62
N ALA A 14 -12.93 -8.24 -7.45
CA ALA A 14 -13.03 -7.55 -6.17
C ALA A 14 -11.80 -7.83 -5.32
N GLY A 15 -11.50 -6.94 -4.38
CA GLY A 15 -10.38 -7.14 -3.47
C GLY A 15 -10.23 -6.01 -2.48
N LYS A 16 -9.20 -6.09 -1.66
CA LYS A 16 -8.75 -5.06 -0.73
C LYS A 16 -7.41 -4.50 -1.12
N VAL A 17 -7.17 -3.24 -0.78
CA VAL A 17 -5.80 -2.71 -0.68
C VAL A 17 -5.35 -2.77 0.77
N LEU A 18 -4.23 -3.44 1.01
CA LEU A 18 -3.68 -3.69 2.34
C LEU A 18 -2.33 -3.01 2.49
N GLN A 19 -2.05 -2.52 3.69
CA GLN A 19 -0.72 -2.07 4.04
C GLN A 19 0.18 -3.27 4.33
N GLY A 20 1.34 -3.32 3.68
CA GLY A 20 2.41 -4.23 4.08
C GLY A 20 2.76 -4.04 5.56
N GLU A 21 3.34 -5.07 6.20
CA GLU A 21 3.66 -5.12 7.63
C GLU A 21 2.46 -5.23 8.60
N THR A 22 1.36 -4.49 8.40
CA THR A 22 0.23 -4.50 9.37
C THR A 22 -1.01 -5.23 8.88
N GLN A 23 -1.13 -5.49 7.58
CA GLN A 23 -2.37 -5.98 6.95
C GLN A 23 -3.58 -5.06 7.19
N LYS A 24 -3.36 -3.81 7.62
CA LYS A 24 -4.42 -2.83 7.79
C LYS A 24 -4.95 -2.43 6.41
N ASN A 25 -6.27 -2.36 6.28
CA ASN A 25 -6.93 -1.88 5.07
C ASN A 25 -6.56 -0.42 4.78
N ILE A 26 -6.29 -0.11 3.52
CA ILE A 26 -5.99 1.23 3.04
C ILE A 26 -7.21 1.78 2.31
N SER A 27 -7.80 2.84 2.87
CA SER A 27 -8.83 3.65 2.20
C SER A 27 -8.18 4.72 1.31
N GLY A 28 -8.87 5.13 0.24
CA GLY A 28 -8.42 6.19 -0.66
C GLY A 28 -7.28 5.80 -1.61
N ALA A 29 -6.84 4.54 -1.60
CA ALA A 29 -5.96 4.01 -2.64
C ALA A 29 -6.70 3.96 -3.98
N ILE A 30 -6.01 4.38 -5.04
CA ILE A 30 -6.47 4.21 -6.42
C ILE A 30 -6.03 2.84 -6.91
N VAL A 31 -6.96 2.06 -7.43
CA VAL A 31 -6.73 0.82 -8.18
C VAL A 31 -7.13 1.05 -9.62
N ALA A 32 -6.19 0.91 -10.55
CA ALA A 32 -6.41 1.10 -11.98
C ALA A 32 -6.10 -0.17 -12.77
N ILE A 33 -6.89 -0.47 -13.79
CA ILE A 33 -6.58 -1.46 -14.81
C ILE A 33 -5.62 -0.78 -15.81
N ILE A 34 -4.39 -1.28 -15.91
CA ILE A 34 -3.35 -0.71 -16.78
C ILE A 34 -3.06 -1.57 -18.02
N GLU A 35 -3.36 -2.86 -17.96
CA GLU A 35 -3.38 -3.78 -19.12
C GLU A 35 -4.68 -4.58 -19.10
N MET A 36 -5.24 -4.84 -20.27
CA MET A 36 -6.59 -5.36 -20.44
C MET A 36 -6.82 -5.93 -21.84
N PRO A 37 -7.85 -6.78 -22.04
CA PRO A 37 -8.23 -7.27 -23.36
C PRO A 37 -8.74 -6.16 -24.27
N GLU A 38 -8.51 -6.29 -25.58
CA GLU A 38 -8.93 -5.32 -26.59
C GLU A 38 -10.43 -4.98 -26.53
N LYS A 39 -11.27 -5.96 -26.20
CA LYS A 39 -12.71 -5.74 -26.01
C LYS A 39 -13.00 -4.72 -24.91
N PHE A 40 -12.28 -4.78 -23.78
CA PHE A 40 -12.46 -3.81 -22.70
C PHE A 40 -11.87 -2.44 -23.06
N ARG A 41 -10.70 -2.43 -23.73
CA ARG A 41 -10.10 -1.21 -24.28
C ARG A 41 -11.08 -0.44 -25.18
N ALA A 42 -11.75 -1.13 -26.10
CA ALA A 42 -12.76 -0.53 -26.97
C ALA A 42 -13.94 0.06 -26.19
N ILE A 43 -14.42 -0.62 -25.15
CA ILE A 43 -15.48 -0.10 -24.27
C ILE A 43 -15.05 1.20 -23.57
N LEU A 44 -13.82 1.27 -23.08
CA LEU A 44 -13.28 2.48 -22.45
C LEU A 44 -13.17 3.63 -23.45
N SER A 45 -12.68 3.37 -24.67
CA SER A 45 -12.60 4.39 -25.73
C SER A 45 -13.96 4.99 -26.05
N LEU A 46 -15.02 4.17 -26.15
CA LEU A 46 -16.37 4.66 -26.39
C LEU A 46 -16.88 5.53 -25.23
N LYS A 47 -16.65 5.10 -23.98
CA LYS A 47 -17.05 5.87 -22.79
C LYS A 47 -16.27 7.18 -22.67
N ALA A 48 -14.99 7.19 -23.04
CA ALA A 48 -14.17 8.39 -23.08
C ALA A 48 -14.72 9.40 -24.11
N LEU A 49 -15.06 8.94 -25.32
CA LEU A 49 -15.68 9.79 -26.35
C LEU A 49 -17.01 10.40 -25.86
N GLN A 50 -17.86 9.60 -25.21
CA GLN A 50 -19.13 10.07 -24.64
C GLN A 50 -18.94 11.10 -23.52
N SER A 51 -17.87 10.97 -22.74
CA SER A 51 -17.58 11.84 -21.59
C SER A 51 -16.76 13.07 -21.97
N GLY A 52 -16.16 13.07 -23.16
CA GLY A 52 -15.30 14.15 -23.65
C GLY A 52 -14.18 14.51 -22.67
N SER A 53 -13.94 15.81 -22.48
CA SER A 53 -12.89 16.34 -21.59
C SER A 53 -13.11 16.03 -20.11
N GLN A 54 -14.30 15.58 -19.70
CA GLN A 54 -14.55 15.17 -18.31
C GLN A 54 -13.93 13.81 -17.99
N TRP A 55 -13.68 12.97 -18.99
CA TRP A 55 -13.12 11.62 -18.81
C TRP A 55 -11.84 11.62 -17.96
N GLU A 56 -10.93 12.57 -18.20
CA GLU A 56 -9.67 12.66 -17.47
C GLU A 56 -9.83 13.16 -16.03
N LYS A 57 -10.90 13.92 -15.76
CA LYS A 57 -11.18 14.50 -14.44
C LYS A 57 -11.95 13.56 -13.51
N MET A 58 -12.54 12.49 -14.05
CA MET A 58 -13.40 11.58 -13.28
C MET A 58 -12.59 10.75 -12.29
N PRO A 59 -12.68 10.92 -10.96
CA PRO A 59 -11.87 10.16 -10.00
C PRO A 59 -12.08 8.65 -10.15
N GLU A 60 -13.32 8.23 -10.42
CA GLU A 60 -13.69 6.86 -10.73
C GLU A 60 -14.09 6.68 -12.18
N ARG A 61 -13.71 5.55 -12.76
CA ARG A 61 -14.02 5.12 -14.13
C ARG A 61 -14.20 3.59 -14.14
N PRO A 62 -14.69 2.99 -15.23
CA PRO A 62 -14.77 1.53 -15.32
C PRO A 62 -13.40 0.83 -15.16
N ASP A 63 -12.30 1.52 -15.48
CA ASP A 63 -10.92 1.06 -15.33
C ASP A 63 -10.21 1.62 -14.09
N ARG A 64 -10.87 2.47 -13.28
CA ARG A 64 -10.24 3.12 -12.12
C ARG A 64 -11.19 3.23 -10.94
N LYS A 65 -10.78 2.72 -9.79
CA LYS A 65 -11.55 2.76 -8.55
C LYS A 65 -10.77 3.36 -7.39
N ILE A 66 -11.49 4.00 -6.48
CA ILE A 66 -10.94 4.44 -5.21
C ILE A 66 -11.46 3.49 -4.14
N THR A 67 -10.55 2.96 -3.33
CA THR A 67 -10.91 2.08 -2.22
C THR A 67 -11.78 2.79 -1.20
N SER A 68 -12.82 2.09 -0.73
CA SER A 68 -13.73 2.54 0.32
C SER A 68 -13.04 2.59 1.70
N ASN A 69 -13.75 3.07 2.73
CA ASN A 69 -13.21 3.20 4.09
C ASN A 69 -12.73 1.89 4.72
N ASP A 70 -13.30 0.77 4.28
CA ASP A 70 -12.91 -0.59 4.64
C ASP A 70 -11.83 -1.17 3.71
N GLY A 71 -11.31 -0.38 2.77
CA GLY A 71 -10.21 -0.69 1.85
C GLY A 71 -10.59 -1.54 0.64
N TYR A 72 -11.87 -1.79 0.41
CA TYR A 72 -12.33 -2.61 -0.71
C TYR A 72 -12.42 -1.83 -2.02
N PHE A 73 -12.25 -2.55 -3.13
CA PHE A 73 -12.55 -2.10 -4.48
C PHE A 73 -13.22 -3.23 -5.27
N TYR A 74 -13.92 -2.87 -6.34
CA TYR A 74 -14.45 -3.86 -7.28
C TYR A 74 -14.62 -3.27 -8.69
N PHE A 75 -14.45 -4.12 -9.69
CA PHE A 75 -14.73 -3.86 -11.10
C PHE A 75 -15.86 -4.75 -11.56
N THR A 76 -16.78 -4.19 -12.34
CA THR A 76 -17.99 -4.88 -12.79
C THR A 76 -18.01 -5.05 -14.29
N ASN A 77 -18.67 -6.11 -14.77
CA ASN A 77 -18.98 -6.33 -16.19
C ASN A 77 -17.73 -6.34 -17.09
N LEU A 78 -16.61 -6.85 -16.59
CA LEU A 78 -15.40 -7.00 -17.36
C LEU A 78 -15.53 -8.17 -18.34
N PRO A 79 -15.13 -8.02 -19.62
CA PRO A 79 -14.96 -9.14 -20.52
C PRO A 79 -13.98 -10.19 -19.97
N PRO A 80 -14.14 -11.46 -20.33
CA PRO A 80 -13.14 -12.49 -20.00
C PRO A 80 -11.77 -12.16 -20.59
N GLY A 81 -10.72 -12.51 -19.87
CA GLY A 81 -9.32 -12.30 -20.28
C GLY A 81 -8.41 -11.85 -19.13
N GLU A 82 -7.17 -11.56 -19.50
CA GLU A 82 -6.10 -11.16 -18.59
C GLU A 82 -6.13 -9.65 -18.34
N TYR A 83 -5.94 -9.27 -17.08
CA TYR A 83 -5.89 -7.89 -16.62
C TYR A 83 -4.69 -7.67 -15.71
N LEU A 84 -4.07 -6.48 -15.82
CA LEU A 84 -3.07 -6.01 -14.86
C LEU A 84 -3.64 -4.84 -14.07
N LEU A 85 -3.78 -5.03 -12.76
CA LEU A 85 -4.16 -3.98 -11.82
C LEU A 85 -2.89 -3.27 -11.31
N GLU A 86 -2.94 -1.95 -11.15
CA GLU A 86 -1.95 -1.14 -10.44
C GLU A 86 -2.64 -0.38 -9.31
N ALA A 87 -2.17 -0.59 -8.08
CA ALA A 87 -2.62 0.14 -6.91
C ALA A 87 -1.59 1.21 -6.52
N SER A 88 -2.08 2.37 -6.06
CA SER A 88 -1.26 3.47 -5.54
C SER A 88 -2.01 4.29 -4.50
N LEU A 89 -1.29 4.97 -3.62
CA LEU A 89 -1.88 5.85 -2.60
C LEU A 89 -1.50 7.32 -2.86
N PRO A 90 -2.32 8.08 -3.59
CA PRO A 90 -1.98 9.45 -4.02
C PRO A 90 -1.88 10.45 -2.86
N THR A 91 -2.54 10.18 -1.74
CA THR A 91 -2.44 10.99 -0.51
C THR A 91 -1.12 10.80 0.24
N SER A 92 -0.31 9.79 -0.13
CA SER A 92 0.99 9.51 0.49
C SER A 92 2.00 8.95 -0.55
N PRO A 93 2.28 9.70 -1.63
CA PRO A 93 2.97 9.20 -2.83
C PRO A 93 4.47 8.89 -2.63
N THR A 94 5.01 9.31 -1.50
CA THR A 94 6.42 9.19 -1.08
C THR A 94 6.59 8.21 0.09
N ARG A 95 5.50 7.69 0.66
CA ARG A 95 5.51 6.72 1.77
C ARG A 95 5.23 5.27 1.35
N TYR A 96 4.68 5.07 0.16
CA TYR A 96 4.32 3.74 -0.37
C TYR A 96 4.81 3.58 -1.80
N ASN A 97 5.18 2.35 -2.17
CA ASN A 97 5.33 2.02 -3.58
C ASN A 97 3.97 1.73 -4.22
N LYS A 98 3.96 1.80 -5.55
CA LYS A 98 2.89 1.19 -6.35
C LYS A 98 3.03 -0.33 -6.31
N ALA A 99 1.91 -1.04 -6.39
CA ALA A 99 1.90 -2.49 -6.49
C ALA A 99 1.08 -2.91 -7.70
N ARG A 100 1.47 -4.02 -8.33
CA ARG A 100 0.78 -4.57 -9.49
C ARG A 100 0.29 -5.99 -9.21
N LYS A 101 -0.85 -6.34 -9.80
CA LYS A 101 -1.46 -7.66 -9.65
C LYS A 101 -2.10 -8.10 -10.95
N GLU A 102 -1.64 -9.23 -11.47
CA GLU A 102 -2.28 -9.92 -12.59
C GLU A 102 -3.52 -10.67 -12.11
N VAL A 103 -4.59 -10.60 -12.91
CA VAL A 103 -5.89 -11.18 -12.61
C VAL A 103 -6.51 -11.74 -13.89
N GLN A 104 -7.09 -12.94 -13.81
CA GLN A 104 -7.81 -13.56 -14.92
C GLN A 104 -9.32 -13.48 -14.69
N VAL A 105 -10.05 -12.80 -15.57
CA VAL A 105 -11.52 -12.83 -15.56
C VAL A 105 -12.00 -14.01 -16.40
N SER A 106 -12.79 -14.89 -15.78
CA SER A 106 -13.32 -16.08 -16.43
C SER A 106 -14.53 -15.78 -17.33
N SER A 107 -14.80 -16.65 -18.29
CA SER A 107 -16.03 -16.63 -19.09
C SER A 107 -17.28 -16.75 -18.21
N PRO A 108 -18.39 -16.08 -18.55
CA PRO A 108 -19.63 -16.23 -17.80
C PRO A 108 -20.13 -17.67 -17.82
N VAL A 109 -20.61 -18.16 -16.67
CA VAL A 109 -21.28 -19.46 -16.53
C VAL A 109 -22.75 -19.20 -16.24
N ASN A 110 -23.65 -19.71 -17.09
CA ASN A 110 -25.10 -19.44 -17.01
C ASN A 110 -25.43 -17.94 -16.93
N GLY A 111 -24.71 -17.12 -17.70
CA GLY A 111 -24.89 -15.67 -17.73
C GLY A 111 -24.37 -14.92 -16.49
N LYS A 112 -23.64 -15.59 -15.59
CA LYS A 112 -23.00 -14.98 -14.41
C LYS A 112 -21.48 -15.00 -14.55
N ILE A 113 -20.85 -13.84 -14.35
CA ILE A 113 -19.39 -13.70 -14.26
C ILE A 113 -18.97 -14.18 -12.86
N PRO A 114 -18.10 -15.20 -12.76
CA PRO A 114 -17.49 -15.54 -11.47
C PRO A 114 -16.59 -14.40 -10.99
N ALA A 115 -16.83 -13.91 -9.77
CA ALA A 115 -16.01 -12.87 -9.19
C ALA A 115 -14.60 -13.39 -8.87
N THR A 116 -13.59 -12.69 -9.34
CA THR A 116 -12.18 -13.00 -9.06
C THR A 116 -11.68 -12.12 -7.93
N MET A 117 -11.09 -12.75 -6.90
CA MET A 117 -10.54 -12.03 -5.74
C MET A 117 -9.09 -11.62 -6.00
N ALA A 118 -8.77 -10.34 -5.77
CA ALA A 118 -7.48 -9.74 -6.08
C ALA A 118 -7.06 -8.73 -5.01
N ASP A 119 -6.65 -9.22 -3.84
CA ASP A 119 -6.06 -8.35 -2.82
C ASP A 119 -4.69 -7.83 -3.29
N ILE A 120 -4.42 -6.55 -3.04
CA ILE A 120 -3.19 -5.86 -3.42
C ILE A 120 -2.53 -5.28 -2.18
N VAL A 121 -1.24 -5.58 -1.97
CA VAL A 121 -0.48 -5.07 -0.82
C VAL A 121 0.41 -3.91 -1.25
N LEU A 122 0.23 -2.74 -0.67
CA LEU A 122 1.15 -1.61 -0.83
C LEU A 122 2.25 -1.71 0.22
N SER A 123 3.50 -1.87 -0.24
CA SER A 123 4.66 -1.86 0.65
C SER A 123 4.92 -0.46 1.17
N PRO A 124 4.96 -0.25 2.50
CA PRO A 124 5.35 1.02 3.09
C PRO A 124 6.87 1.20 3.02
N THR A 125 7.32 2.45 3.12
CA THR A 125 8.69 2.78 3.52
C THR A 125 8.78 2.67 5.04
N GLY A 126 9.75 1.95 5.58
CA GLY A 126 9.87 1.80 7.03
C GLY A 126 11.13 1.14 7.51
N ILE A 127 11.23 1.01 8.82
CA ILE A 127 12.33 0.38 9.54
C ILE A 127 11.75 -0.40 10.72
N LYS A 128 12.24 -1.61 10.93
CA LYS A 128 11.90 -2.43 12.09
C LYS A 128 13.12 -3.15 12.63
N GLY A 129 13.09 -3.44 13.92
CA GLY A 129 14.18 -4.12 14.61
C GLY A 129 13.85 -4.34 16.07
N LYS A 130 14.89 -4.68 16.84
CA LYS A 130 14.82 -4.95 18.27
C LYS A 130 15.84 -4.12 19.04
N ILE A 131 15.49 -3.74 20.26
CA ILE A 131 16.35 -2.96 21.16
C ILE A 131 16.68 -3.81 22.39
N THR A 132 17.97 -3.93 22.69
CA THR A 132 18.50 -4.77 23.76
C THR A 132 19.51 -4.01 24.62
N ASP A 133 19.80 -4.54 25.80
CA ASP A 133 20.92 -4.11 26.63
C ASP A 133 22.23 -4.61 26.02
N VAL A 134 23.25 -3.75 25.95
CA VAL A 134 24.56 -4.14 25.39
C VAL A 134 25.28 -5.15 26.27
N ASP A 135 25.04 -5.12 27.59
CA ASP A 135 25.70 -6.00 28.55
C ASP A 135 24.94 -7.35 28.68
N ASP A 136 23.66 -7.40 28.27
CA ASP A 136 22.84 -8.61 28.23
C ASP A 136 21.85 -8.58 27.06
N SER A 137 22.18 -9.28 25.96
CA SER A 137 21.33 -9.36 24.76
C SER A 137 19.96 -10.03 24.99
N LYS A 138 19.76 -10.74 26.11
CA LYS A 138 18.45 -11.29 26.49
C LYS A 138 17.58 -10.25 27.20
N LYS A 139 18.17 -9.18 27.72
CA LYS A 139 17.46 -8.07 28.34
C LYS A 139 16.93 -7.13 27.26
N LEU A 140 15.65 -7.29 26.96
CA LEU A 140 14.90 -6.52 25.97
C LEU A 140 14.56 -5.15 26.55
N ILE A 141 14.82 -4.08 25.79
CA ILE A 141 14.51 -2.72 26.24
C ILE A 141 13.14 -2.33 25.69
N THR A 142 12.16 -2.37 26.57
CA THR A 142 10.81 -1.86 26.31
C THR A 142 10.73 -0.34 26.51
N ASN A 143 9.74 0.31 25.89
CA ASN A 143 9.52 1.74 25.97
C ASN A 143 10.71 2.60 25.51
N ALA A 144 11.64 2.04 24.74
CA ALA A 144 12.70 2.81 24.10
C ALA A 144 12.09 3.63 22.96
N LYS A 145 12.41 4.92 22.94
CA LYS A 145 12.00 5.85 21.90
C LYS A 145 12.95 5.72 20.71
N VAL A 146 12.36 5.51 19.53
CA VAL A 146 13.05 5.54 18.24
C VAL A 146 12.51 6.74 17.46
N GLN A 147 13.39 7.67 17.10
CA GLN A 147 13.02 8.90 16.38
C GLN A 147 13.95 9.12 15.18
N ILE A 148 13.45 9.76 14.14
CA ILE A 148 14.28 10.25 13.04
C ILE A 148 14.62 11.72 13.30
N GLN A 149 15.91 12.06 13.37
CA GLN A 149 16.44 13.35 13.86
C GLN A 149 15.75 14.58 13.26
N ASP A 150 15.56 14.60 11.94
CA ASP A 150 15.05 15.76 11.21
C ASP A 150 13.59 15.58 10.77
N SER A 151 12.80 14.84 11.54
CA SER A 151 11.37 14.67 11.29
C SER A 151 10.57 14.50 12.57
N GLY A 152 9.25 14.54 12.47
CA GLY A 152 8.34 14.17 13.56
C GLY A 152 8.12 12.65 13.72
N ASP A 153 8.75 11.82 12.87
CA ASP A 153 8.53 10.37 12.87
C ASP A 153 9.13 9.71 14.12
N ILE A 154 8.27 9.04 14.90
CA ILE A 154 8.60 8.42 16.18
C ILE A 154 7.87 7.09 16.33
N THR A 155 8.53 6.11 16.96
CA THR A 155 7.88 4.92 17.51
C THR A 155 8.50 4.56 18.87
N ILE A 156 7.86 3.66 19.58
CA ILE A 156 8.30 3.10 20.85
C ILE A 156 8.46 1.59 20.70
N SER A 157 9.45 0.99 21.38
CA SER A 157 9.58 -0.47 21.43
C SER A 157 8.54 -1.11 22.35
N ASP A 158 8.04 -2.28 21.92
CA ASP A 158 7.09 -3.08 22.67
C ASP A 158 7.73 -3.81 23.89
N GLN A 159 6.96 -4.66 24.56
CA GLN A 159 7.42 -5.44 25.72
C GLN A 159 8.50 -6.47 25.37
N GLN A 160 8.60 -6.84 24.10
CA GLN A 160 9.63 -7.73 23.56
C GLN A 160 10.80 -6.94 22.95
N GLY A 161 10.85 -5.62 23.18
CA GLY A 161 11.88 -4.73 22.65
C GLY A 161 11.81 -4.52 21.14
N ASN A 162 10.78 -5.04 20.45
CA ASN A 162 10.64 -4.82 19.01
C ASN A 162 10.07 -3.43 18.76
N TYR A 163 10.53 -2.79 17.70
CA TYR A 163 9.96 -1.54 17.22
C TYR A 163 9.68 -1.64 15.73
N ARG A 164 8.75 -0.82 15.26
CA ARG A 164 8.46 -0.68 13.84
C ARG A 164 7.99 0.74 13.56
N LEU A 165 8.75 1.43 12.72
CA LEU A 165 8.45 2.76 12.23
C LEU A 165 8.18 2.67 10.73
N ILE A 166 6.92 2.89 10.34
CA ILE A 166 6.44 2.74 8.96
C ILE A 166 5.83 4.06 8.46
N GLY A 167 5.72 4.18 7.14
CA GLY A 167 5.23 5.38 6.50
C GLY A 167 6.29 6.47 6.41
N LEU A 168 7.58 6.14 6.40
CA LEU A 168 8.64 7.15 6.27
C LEU A 168 8.64 7.80 4.88
N GLU A 169 8.91 9.11 4.83
CA GLU A 169 9.03 9.82 3.55
C GLU A 169 10.35 9.46 2.83
N SER A 170 10.26 9.08 1.56
CA SER A 170 11.41 8.83 0.68
C SER A 170 11.09 9.37 -0.73
N PRO A 171 12.09 9.90 -1.47
CA PRO A 171 11.86 10.44 -2.81
C PRO A 171 11.28 9.38 -3.75
N LYS A 172 10.62 9.84 -4.82
CA LYS A 172 9.99 8.96 -5.82
C LYS A 172 11.00 8.04 -6.51
N SER A 173 12.27 8.46 -6.59
CA SER A 173 13.39 7.71 -7.13
C SER A 173 14.63 7.94 -6.26
N GLY A 174 15.48 6.92 -6.16
CA GLY A 174 16.69 6.96 -5.33
C GLY A 174 16.44 6.66 -3.86
N GLN A 175 17.37 7.09 -3.03
CA GLN A 175 17.38 6.85 -1.58
C GLN A 175 17.39 8.17 -0.82
N ARG A 176 16.89 8.15 0.42
CA ARG A 176 17.01 9.26 1.38
C ARG A 176 17.91 8.80 2.52
N ASN A 177 18.93 9.58 2.82
CA ASN A 177 19.68 9.40 4.05
C ASN A 177 18.89 9.97 5.24
N ILE A 178 18.80 9.20 6.32
CA ILE A 178 18.16 9.60 7.57
C ILE A 178 19.09 9.26 8.73
N THR A 179 18.95 9.97 9.85
CA THR A 179 19.60 9.61 11.12
C THR A 179 18.55 9.18 12.12
N MET A 180 18.63 7.92 12.55
CA MET A 180 17.85 7.38 13.66
C MET A 180 18.53 7.74 14.98
N ILE A 181 17.73 8.12 15.98
CA ILE A 181 18.17 8.31 17.36
C ILE A 181 17.33 7.38 18.23
N VAL A 182 17.99 6.59 19.06
CA VAL A 182 17.37 5.62 19.97
C VAL A 182 17.75 5.96 21.40
N SER A 183 16.76 6.06 22.28
CA SER A 183 16.96 6.39 23.69
C SER A 183 15.97 5.67 24.60
N ALA A 184 16.39 5.43 25.84
CA ALA A 184 15.56 4.84 26.88
C ALA A 184 15.97 5.37 28.26
N THR A 185 15.04 5.39 29.22
CA THR A 185 15.31 5.79 30.60
C THR A 185 16.38 4.88 31.21
N GLY A 186 17.42 5.46 31.80
CA GLY A 186 18.55 4.71 32.37
C GLY A 186 19.62 4.26 31.36
N TYR A 187 19.46 4.58 30.07
CA TYR A 187 20.39 4.19 29.00
C TYR A 187 21.00 5.39 28.28
N GLN A 188 22.22 5.22 27.78
CA GLN A 188 22.85 6.17 26.86
C GLN A 188 22.14 6.13 25.50
N GLN A 189 22.01 7.29 24.86
CA GLN A 189 21.41 7.38 23.52
C GLN A 189 22.39 6.90 22.45
N VAL A 190 21.87 6.31 21.38
CA VAL A 190 22.64 5.89 20.20
C VAL A 190 22.03 6.55 18.96
N SER A 191 22.88 6.97 18.03
CA SER A 191 22.46 7.48 16.73
C SER A 191 23.08 6.67 15.60
N GLN A 192 22.31 6.42 14.53
CA GLN A 192 22.79 5.70 13.35
C GLN A 192 22.17 6.27 12.08
N SER A 193 23.00 6.53 11.07
CA SER A 193 22.53 6.96 9.75
C SER A 193 22.25 5.77 8.84
N LEU A 194 21.18 5.87 8.04
CA LEU A 194 20.67 4.81 7.17
C LEU A 194 20.16 5.41 5.86
N ASN A 195 20.21 4.64 4.79
CA ASN A 195 19.56 5.01 3.53
C ASN A 195 18.24 4.25 3.38
N ILE A 196 17.13 4.98 3.28
CA ILE A 196 15.80 4.41 3.04
C ILE A 196 15.35 4.63 1.60
N GLN A 197 14.65 3.65 1.05
CA GLN A 197 14.06 3.72 -0.28
C GLN A 197 12.55 3.55 -0.20
N ARG A 198 11.82 4.28 -1.07
CA ARG A 198 10.36 4.23 -1.10
C ARG A 198 9.84 2.79 -1.25
N GLY A 199 8.91 2.42 -0.37
CA GLY A 199 8.25 1.12 -0.39
C GLY A 199 9.13 -0.05 0.09
N GLN A 200 10.26 0.25 0.73
CA GLN A 200 11.10 -0.73 1.39
C GLN A 200 10.99 -0.61 2.92
N VAL A 201 10.88 -1.75 3.58
CA VAL A 201 11.04 -1.84 5.04
C VAL A 201 12.41 -2.44 5.33
N ILE A 202 13.30 -1.67 5.95
CA ILE A 202 14.58 -2.19 6.46
C ILE A 202 14.26 -3.05 7.68
N ALA A 203 14.49 -4.35 7.58
CA ALA A 203 14.33 -5.29 8.67
C ALA A 203 15.64 -5.41 9.48
N GLU A 204 15.52 -5.96 10.69
CA GLU A 204 16.66 -6.32 11.54
C GLU A 204 17.60 -5.16 11.89
N GLN A 205 17.09 -3.93 11.85
CA GLN A 205 17.83 -2.74 12.30
C GLN A 205 17.87 -2.73 13.83
N ASN A 206 18.71 -3.58 14.41
CA ASN A 206 18.76 -3.75 15.86
C ASN A 206 19.65 -2.70 16.53
N PHE A 207 19.32 -2.36 17.77
CA PHE A 207 20.12 -1.46 18.60
C PHE A 207 20.45 -2.13 19.94
N ALA A 208 21.68 -1.93 20.41
CA ALA A 208 22.10 -2.27 21.76
C ALA A 208 22.40 -0.97 22.50
N LEU A 209 21.72 -0.72 23.62
CA LEU A 209 21.93 0.48 24.43
C LEU A 209 22.76 0.13 25.66
N LYS A 210 23.69 1.03 26.00
CA LYS A 210 24.52 0.90 27.20
C LYS A 210 23.83 1.57 28.41
N PRO A 211 23.76 0.92 29.58
CA PRO A 211 23.31 1.56 30.81
C PRO A 211 24.15 2.81 31.13
N LYS A 212 23.54 3.79 31.80
CA LYS A 212 24.23 4.99 32.30
C LYS A 212 25.03 4.71 33.56
#